data_AF-A0A497MXE9-F1
#
_entry.id   AF-A0A497MXE9-F1
#
_cell.length_a   1.000
_cell.length_b   1.000
_cell.length_c   1.000
_cell.angle_alpha   90.00
_cell.angle_beta   90.00
_cell.angle_gamma   90.00
#
_symmetry.space_group_name_H-M   'P 1'
#
loop_
_entity.id
_entity.type
_entity.pdbx_description
1 polymer ?
#
loop_
_entity_poly.entity_id
_entity_poly.type
_entity_poly.pdbx_seq_one_letter_code
_entity_poly.pdbx_strand_id
1 'polypeptide(L)' 'QDTIRNLIEAYTKRYVICPVCKRPDTRIVKEKRLAFLVCEACGARSSIPHRL' A
#
# COMPACT_ATOMS: atom_id res chain seq x y z
N GLN A 1 -14.82 -15.42 -13.80
CA GLN A 1 -14.70 -14.04 -14.31
C GLN A 1 -14.03 -13.14 -13.25
N ASP A 2 -13.08 -13.68 -12.48
CA ASP A 2 -12.72 -13.15 -11.15
C ASP A 2 -11.27 -12.67 -11.02
N THR A 3 -10.50 -12.78 -12.11
CA THR A 3 -9.07 -12.47 -12.12
C THR A 3 -8.78 -10.99 -11.84
N ILE A 4 -9.56 -10.08 -12.44
CA ILE A 4 -9.40 -8.64 -12.23
C ILE A 4 -9.74 -8.26 -10.79
N ARG A 5 -10.79 -8.84 -10.22
CA ARG A 5 -11.25 -8.54 -8.86
C ARG A 5 -10.19 -8.94 -7.82
N ASN A 6 -9.60 -10.11 -7.99
CA ASN A 6 -8.50 -10.59 -7.16
C ASN A 6 -7.25 -9.69 -7.28
N LEU A 7 -6.95 -9.19 -8.48
CA LEU A 7 -5.84 -8.28 -8.71
C LEU A 7 -6.05 -6.95 -7.97
N ILE A 8 -7.25 -6.38 -8.07
CA ILE A 8 -7.63 -5.14 -7.39
C ILE A 8 -7.57 -5.31 -5.88
N GLU A 9 -8.09 -6.41 -5.35
CA GLU A 9 -8.00 -6.69 -3.91
C GLU A 9 -6.56 -6.82 -3.42
N ALA A 10 -5.72 -7.55 -4.15
CA ALA A 10 -4.32 -7.73 -3.81
C ALA A 10 -3.57 -6.39 -3.84
N TYR A 11 -3.85 -5.56 -4.86
CA TYR A 11 -3.29 -4.21 -4.97
C TYR A 11 -3.72 -3.33 -3.80
N THR A 12 -5.02 -3.29 -3.51
CA THR A 12 -5.60 -2.48 -2.43
C THR A 12 -5.02 -2.88 -1.08
N LYS A 13 -4.93 -4.19 -0.80
CA LYS A 13 -4.35 -4.70 0.46
C LYS A 13 -2.87 -4.35 0.62
N ARG A 14 -2.11 -4.24 -0.47
CA ARG A 14 -0.65 -3.98 -0.44
C ARG A 14 -0.28 -2.50 -0.49
N TYR A 15 -1.05 -1.69 -1.21
CA TYR A 15 -0.68 -0.31 -1.53
C TYR A 15 -1.66 0.74 -1.00
N VAL A 16 -2.80 0.34 -0.43
CA VAL A 16 -3.84 1.27 0.07
C VAL A 16 -4.13 1.02 1.55
N ILE A 17 -4.29 -0.24 1.96
CA ILE A 17 -4.60 -0.58 3.34
C ILE A 17 -3.31 -0.55 4.18
N CYS A 18 -3.34 0.19 5.30
CA CYS A 18 -2.27 0.15 6.29
C CYS A 18 -2.24 -1.22 7.00
N PRO A 19 -1.07 -1.88 7.13
CA PRO A 19 -0.95 -3.16 7.84
C PRO A 19 -1.20 -3.04 9.35
N VAL A 20 -1.07 -1.83 9.92
CA VAL A 20 -1.19 -1.59 11.36
C VAL A 20 -2.64 -1.26 11.74
N CYS A 21 -3.21 -0.20 11.18
CA CYS A 21 -4.54 0.29 11.57
C CYS A 21 -5.67 -0.21 10.66
N LYS A 22 -5.35 -0.93 9.58
CA LYS A 22 -6.30 -1.41 8.56
C LYS A 22 -7.13 -0.31 7.89
N ARG A 23 -6.74 0.95 8.05
CA ARG A 23 -7.38 2.08 7.37
C ARG A 23 -6.79 2.26 5.97
N PRO A 24 -7.59 2.74 5.02
CA PRO A 24 -7.13 3.12 3.69
C PRO A 24 -6.39 4.47 3.67
N ASP A 25 -6.23 5.12 4.83
CA ASP A 25 -5.59 6.44 5.00
C ASP A 25 -4.06 6.32 4.88
N THR A 26 -3.57 5.97 3.70
CA THR A 26 -2.14 5.83 3.40
C THR A 26 -1.75 6.61 2.16
N ARG A 27 -0.48 7.05 2.13
CA ARG A 27 0.13 7.83 1.06
C ARG A 27 1.42 7.18 0.61
N ILE A 28 1.61 7.08 -0.70
CA ILE A 28 2.85 6.55 -1.28
C ILE A 28 3.84 7.71 -1.46
N VAL A 29 4.97 7.63 -0.75
CA VAL A 29 6.08 8.57 -0.84
C VAL A 29 7.23 7.91 -1.58
N LYS A 30 7.63 8.49 -2.72
CA LYS A 30 8.80 8.03 -3.48
C LYS A 30 10.04 8.77 -2.99
N GLU A 31 11.04 8.01 -2.55
CA GLU A 31 12.30 8.54 -2.07
C GLU A 31 13.44 7.86 -2.85
N LYS A 32 14.05 8.62 -3.77
CA LYS A 32 15.06 8.13 -4.72
C LYS A 32 14.54 6.96 -5.56
N ARG A 33 15.09 5.75 -5.35
CA ARG A 33 14.74 4.51 -6.07
C ARG A 33 13.75 3.64 -5.29
N LEU A 34 13.39 4.04 -4.08
CA LEU A 34 12.49 3.30 -3.20
C LEU A 34 11.17 4.04 -3.09
N ALA A 35 10.09 3.28 -2.95
CA ALA A 35 8.80 3.84 -2.60
C ALA A 35 8.40 3.32 -1.22
N PHE A 36 7.75 4.19 -0.46
CA PHE A 36 7.31 3.94 0.91
C PHE A 36 5.82 4.21 1.00
N LEU A 37 5.09 3.31 1.63
CA LEU A 37 3.72 3.53 2.07
C LEU A 37 3.76 4.15 3.47
N VAL A 38 3.18 5.33 3.62
CA VAL A 38 3.11 6.07 4.87
C VAL A 38 1.66 6.25 5.26
N CYS A 39 1.27 5.76 6.43
CA CYS A 39 -0.09 5.96 6.94
C CYS A 39 -0.20 7.30 7.66
N GLU A 40 -1.19 8.11 7.28
CA GLU A 40 -1.43 9.42 7.91
C GLU A 40 -2.21 9.28 9.22
N ALA A 41 -2.99 8.19 9.39
CA ALA A 41 -3.75 7.95 10.60
C ALA A 41 -2.93 7.40 11.77
N CYS A 42 -1.92 6.56 11.52
CA CYS A 42 -1.10 5.94 12.58
C CYS A 42 0.40 6.24 12.48
N GLY A 43 0.86 6.92 11.42
CA GLY A 43 2.28 7.23 11.22
C GLY A 43 3.14 6.05 10.78
N ALA A 44 2.57 4.87 10.54
CA ALA A 44 3.33 3.70 10.11
C ALA A 44 3.98 3.94 8.73
N ARG A 45 5.28 3.66 8.62
CA ARG A 45 6.06 3.74 7.37
C ARG A 45 6.50 2.34 6.97
N SER A 46 6.14 1.91 5.76
CA SER A 46 6.49 0.60 5.22
C SER A 46 7.11 0.75 3.84
N SER A 47 8.19 0.02 3.55
CA SER A 47 8.78 0.00 2.21
C SER A 47 7.93 -0.84 1.27
N ILE A 48 7.55 -0.29 0.11
CA ILE A 48 6.85 -1.05 -0.92
C ILE A 48 7.84 -1.55 -1.98
N PRO A 49 7.86 -2.85 -2.29
CA PRO A 49 8.69 -3.38 -3.35
C PRO A 49 8.16 -2.94 -4.71
N HIS A 50 9.04 -2.61 -5.65
CA HIS A 50 8.67 -2.25 -7.04
C HIS A 50 8.29 -3.49 -7.89
N ARG A 51 7.95 -4.62 -7.27
CA ARG A 51 7.61 -5.85 -8.00
C ARG A 51 6.09 -6.04 -7.96
N LEU A 52 5.45 -5.80 -9.10
CA LEU A 52 4.13 -6.33 -9.42
C LEU A 52 4.31 -7.75 -9.98
#